data_AF-A0A1W5D5W2-F1
#
_entry.id   AF-A0A1W5D5W2-F1
#
_cell.length_a   1.000
_cell.length_b   1.000
_cell.length_c   1.000
_cell.angle_alpha   90.00
_cell.angle_beta   90.00
_cell.angle_gamma   90.00
#
_symmetry.space_group_name_H-M   'P 1'
#
loop_
_entity.id
_entity.type
_entity.pdbx_description
1 polymer ?
#
loop_
_entity_poly.entity_id
_entity_poly.type
_entity_poly.pdbx_seq_one_letter_code
_entity_poly.pdbx_strand_id
1 'polypeptide(L)'
;MSKMHPEATCLEAVAWQVENHQGFVKAYMSSMRNSPIYNQHEDWKRTGRRLTTQSKLASSDGEEQGLKEGKVLLIAGEEDEAIIKDDIFADAMEAFEGNVVLQAVDAGHDFPITRAIDAVEMIWQFWSSGDGK
;
A
#
# COMPACT_ATOMS: atom_id res chain seq x y z
N MET A 1 -2.89 -17.80 -8.96
CA MET A 1 -3.62 -19.09 -8.94
C MET A 1 -2.82 -20.18 -9.65
N SER A 2 -2.82 -21.41 -9.12
CA SER A 2 -2.00 -22.52 -9.66
C SER A 2 -2.50 -22.98 -11.02
N LYS A 3 -1.60 -23.10 -12.01
CA LYS A 3 -1.94 -23.71 -13.31
C LYS A 3 -2.22 -25.21 -13.21
N MET A 4 -1.77 -25.87 -12.14
CA MET A 4 -1.97 -27.31 -11.93
C MET A 4 -3.24 -27.63 -11.14
N HIS A 5 -3.76 -26.66 -10.38
CA HIS A 5 -4.97 -26.78 -9.56
C HIS A 5 -5.83 -25.53 -9.76
N PRO A 6 -6.47 -25.38 -10.94
CA PRO A 6 -7.24 -24.18 -11.28
C PRO A 6 -8.48 -23.98 -10.41
N GLU A 7 -9.01 -25.05 -9.82
CA GLU A 7 -10.13 -25.05 -8.88
C GLU A 7 -9.75 -24.60 -7.46
N ALA A 8 -8.47 -24.70 -7.08
CA ALA A 8 -8.04 -24.40 -5.72
C ALA A 8 -8.01 -22.89 -5.48
N THR A 9 -8.80 -22.44 -4.51
CA THR A 9 -8.83 -21.04 -4.06
C THR A 9 -7.71 -20.74 -3.06
N CYS A 10 -7.35 -19.46 -2.91
CA CYS A 10 -6.43 -19.02 -1.87
C CYS A 10 -6.93 -19.41 -0.47
N LEU A 11 -8.24 -19.31 -0.21
CA LEU A 11 -8.83 -19.66 1.07
C LEU A 11 -8.69 -21.16 1.38
N GLU A 12 -8.96 -22.03 0.40
CA GLU A 12 -8.78 -23.48 0.55
C GLU A 12 -7.30 -23.85 0.78
N ALA A 13 -6.37 -23.19 0.08
CA ALA A 13 -4.95 -23.39 0.30
C ALA A 13 -4.53 -23.00 1.73
N VAL A 14 -5.00 -21.85 2.23
CA VAL A 14 -4.75 -21.40 3.61
C VAL A 14 -5.39 -22.36 4.62
N ALA A 15 -6.63 -22.80 4.40
CA ALA A 15 -7.31 -23.76 5.26
C ALA A 15 -6.52 -25.07 5.38
N TRP A 16 -6.05 -25.61 4.24
CA TRP A 16 -5.19 -26.79 4.24
C TRP A 16 -3.89 -26.56 5.02
N GLN A 17 -3.25 -25.39 4.89
CA GLN A 17 -2.03 -25.07 5.64
C GLN A 17 -2.26 -25.00 7.15
N VAL A 18 -3.42 -24.49 7.58
CA VAL A 18 -3.83 -24.48 9.00
C VAL A 18 -3.96 -25.90 9.54
N GLU A 19 -4.58 -26.79 8.77
CA GLU A 19 -4.84 -28.18 9.18
C GLU A 19 -3.60 -29.07 9.13
N ASN A 20 -2.71 -28.86 8.16
CA ASN A 20 -1.66 -29.83 7.82
C ASN A 20 -0.24 -29.36 8.14
N HIS A 21 0.00 -28.04 8.26
CA HIS A 21 1.35 -27.51 8.46
C HIS A 21 1.53 -26.96 9.88
N GLN A 22 2.18 -27.74 10.76
CA GLN A 22 2.34 -27.42 12.19
C GLN A 22 2.97 -26.04 12.49
N GLY A 23 3.80 -25.53 11.57
CA GLY A 23 4.44 -24.21 11.72
C GLY A 23 3.59 -23.04 11.24
N PHE A 24 2.51 -23.29 10.49
CA PHE A 24 1.84 -22.25 9.70
C PHE A 24 1.21 -21.17 10.59
N VAL A 25 0.39 -21.57 11.56
CA VAL A 25 -0.29 -20.62 12.46
C VAL A 25 0.72 -19.75 13.21
N LYS A 26 1.82 -20.33 13.70
CA LYS A 26 2.86 -19.57 14.43
C LYS A 26 3.59 -18.60 13.51
N ALA A 27 3.98 -19.05 12.32
CA ALA A 27 4.64 -18.20 11.33
C ALA A 27 3.72 -17.06 10.88
N TYR A 28 2.46 -17.35 10.57
CA TYR A 28 1.45 -16.37 10.20
C TYR A 28 1.23 -15.31 11.28
N MET A 29 1.01 -15.72 12.53
CA MET A 29 0.83 -14.80 13.66
C MET A 29 2.08 -13.94 13.90
N SER A 30 3.26 -14.53 13.76
CA SER A 30 4.53 -13.80 13.85
C SER A 30 4.66 -12.77 12.74
N SER A 31 4.31 -13.11 11.50
CA SER A 31 4.30 -12.18 10.37
C SER A 31 3.31 -11.04 10.64
N MET A 32 2.07 -11.34 11.02
CA MET A 32 1.08 -10.30 11.31
C MET A 32 1.56 -9.33 12.40
N ARG A 33 2.09 -9.85 13.51
CA ARG A 33 2.59 -9.03 14.63
C ARG A 33 3.76 -8.12 14.26
N ASN A 34 4.65 -8.57 13.37
CA ASN A 34 5.88 -7.85 13.02
C ASN A 34 5.82 -7.21 11.63
N SER A 35 4.71 -7.36 10.91
CA SER A 35 4.54 -6.78 9.57
C SER A 35 4.24 -5.29 9.65
N PRO A 36 4.64 -4.53 8.63
CA PRO A 36 4.35 -3.11 8.54
C PRO A 36 2.89 -2.84 8.14
N ILE A 37 1.96 -3.77 8.33
CA ILE A 37 0.53 -3.53 8.06
C ILE A 37 -0.26 -3.23 9.33
N TYR A 38 0.33 -3.46 10.52
CA TYR A 38 -0.33 -3.24 11.82
C TYR A 38 0.19 -1.98 12.51
N ASN A 39 -0.72 -1.20 13.11
CA ASN A 39 -0.41 -0.05 13.97
C ASN A 39 0.55 1.02 13.36
N GLN A 40 0.46 1.26 12.04
CA GLN A 40 1.34 2.22 11.34
C GLN A 40 0.81 3.66 11.32
N HIS A 41 -0.37 3.92 11.89
CA HIS A 41 -1.03 5.23 11.82
C HIS A 41 -0.15 6.39 12.29
N GLU A 42 0.63 6.21 13.37
CA GLU A 42 1.51 7.27 13.87
C GLU A 42 2.71 7.53 12.95
N ASP A 43 3.21 6.50 12.26
CA ASP A 43 4.27 6.66 11.25
C ASP A 43 3.75 7.36 9.99
N TRP A 44 2.51 7.07 9.58
CA TRP A 44 1.84 7.76 8.49
C TRP A 44 1.61 9.23 8.85
N LYS A 45 1.10 9.53 10.05
CA LYS A 45 0.97 10.90 10.56
C LYS A 45 2.30 11.63 10.65
N ARG A 46 3.37 10.95 11.07
CA ARG A 46 4.72 11.52 11.08
C ARG A 46 5.19 11.89 9.68
N THR A 47 4.85 11.08 8.68
CA THR A 47 5.17 11.33 7.28
C THR A 47 4.35 12.51 6.75
N GLY A 48 3.03 12.54 6.99
CA GLY A 48 2.16 13.67 6.65
C GLY A 48 2.69 15.01 7.18
N ARG A 49 2.98 15.08 8.48
CA ARG A 49 3.57 16.27 9.11
C ARG A 49 4.88 16.72 8.45
N ARG A 50 5.75 15.76 8.08
CA ARG A 50 7.01 16.06 7.38
C ARG A 50 6.75 16.66 6.00
N LEU A 51 5.85 16.08 5.21
CA LEU A 51 5.50 16.57 3.88
C LEU A 51 4.88 17.97 3.95
N THR A 52 3.94 18.20 4.86
CA THR A 52 3.35 19.52 5.10
C THR A 52 4.40 20.55 5.50
N THR A 53 5.34 20.19 6.38
CA THR A 53 6.41 21.10 6.80
C THR A 53 7.33 21.45 5.64
N GLN A 54 7.71 20.44 4.84
CA GLN A 54 8.58 20.61 3.68
C GLN A 54 7.94 21.50 2.61
N SER A 55 6.64 21.33 2.33
CA SER A 55 5.92 22.16 1.35
C SER A 55 5.93 23.66 1.67
N LYS A 56 6.12 24.03 2.94
CA LYS A 56 6.16 25.42 3.43
C LYS A 56 7.56 26.02 3.45
N LEU A 57 8.60 25.19 3.41
CA LEU A 57 9.97 25.66 3.36
C LEU A 57 10.29 26.03 1.91
N ALA A 58 10.66 27.30 1.68
CA ALA A 58 11.19 27.71 0.38
C ALA A 58 12.36 26.80 0.03
N SER A 59 12.44 26.33 -1.22
CA SER A 59 13.54 25.52 -1.75
C SER A 59 14.86 26.26 -1.51
N SER A 60 15.50 26.01 -0.37
CA SER A 60 16.84 26.49 -0.08
C SER A 60 17.80 25.51 -0.72
N ASP A 61 18.57 26.00 -1.70
CA ASP A 61 19.58 25.22 -2.41
C ASP A 61 20.46 24.43 -1.44
N GLY A 62 20.34 23.10 -1.47
CA GLY A 62 21.33 22.18 -0.91
C GLY A 62 20.92 21.28 0.26
N GLU A 63 19.69 21.34 0.80
CA GLU A 63 19.22 20.33 1.75
C GLU A 63 18.41 19.23 1.05
N GLU A 64 18.62 17.96 1.41
CA GLU A 64 17.83 16.82 0.93
C GLU A 64 16.36 16.97 1.39
N GLN A 65 15.57 17.70 0.61
CA GLN A 65 14.14 17.93 0.85
C GLN A 65 13.34 16.68 0.50
N GLY A 66 13.27 15.70 1.42
CA GLY A 66 12.26 14.63 1.43
C GLY A 66 11.87 14.03 0.07
N LEU A 67 10.58 13.73 -0.12
CA LEU A 67 10.05 13.31 -1.42
C LEU A 67 9.92 14.54 -2.30
N LYS A 68 10.54 14.52 -3.49
CA LYS A 68 10.57 15.65 -4.44
C LYS A 68 9.18 16.23 -4.75
N GLU A 69 8.18 15.36 -4.88
CA GLU A 69 6.80 15.73 -5.19
C GLU A 69 5.95 16.06 -3.95
N GLY A 70 6.51 15.90 -2.74
CA GLY A 70 5.82 16.20 -1.48
C GLY A 70 4.60 15.33 -1.19
N LYS A 71 4.41 14.22 -1.93
CA LYS A 71 3.19 13.39 -1.88
C LYS A 71 3.51 11.91 -1.74
N VAL A 72 2.56 11.17 -1.17
CA VAL A 72 2.52 9.70 -1.14
C VAL A 72 1.54 9.20 -2.20
N LEU A 73 1.82 8.08 -2.87
CA LEU A 73 0.84 7.36 -3.68
C LEU A 73 0.33 6.17 -2.87
N LEU A 74 -0.99 6.02 -2.77
CA LEU A 74 -1.64 4.84 -2.21
C LEU A 74 -2.52 4.20 -3.28
N ILE A 75 -2.24 2.93 -3.60
CA ILE A 75 -3.00 2.13 -4.55
C ILE A 75 -3.75 1.03 -3.78
N ALA A 76 -5.05 0.89 -3.99
CA ALA A 76 -5.87 -0.17 -3.40
C ALA A 76 -6.71 -0.89 -4.46
N GLY A 77 -6.95 -2.17 -4.25
CA GLY A 77 -7.89 -2.95 -5.07
C GLY A 77 -9.34 -2.58 -4.77
N GLU A 78 -10.17 -2.45 -5.80
CA GLU A 78 -11.61 -2.20 -5.64
C GLU A 78 -12.34 -3.42 -5.06
N GLU A 79 -11.85 -4.63 -5.34
CA GLU A 79 -12.45 -5.90 -4.95
C GLU A 79 -11.69 -6.57 -3.79
N ASP A 80 -10.81 -5.85 -3.09
CA ASP A 80 -10.04 -6.40 -1.97
C ASP A 80 -10.94 -6.59 -0.74
N GLU A 81 -11.23 -7.85 -0.41
CA GLU A 81 -12.03 -8.21 0.76
C GLU A 81 -11.26 -8.12 2.09
N ALA A 82 -9.93 -8.10 2.04
CA ALA A 82 -9.07 -8.01 3.22
C ALA A 82 -8.79 -6.55 3.61
N ILE A 83 -8.65 -5.65 2.62
CA ILE A 83 -8.40 -4.22 2.82
C ILE A 83 -9.50 -3.41 2.13
N ILE A 84 -10.42 -2.86 2.92
CA ILE A 84 -11.53 -2.05 2.40
C ILE A 84 -11.01 -0.71 1.89
N LYS A 85 -11.11 -0.49 0.58
CA LYS A 85 -10.60 0.70 -0.12
C LYS A 85 -11.06 2.02 0.53
N ASP A 86 -12.35 2.15 0.81
CA ASP A 86 -12.89 3.42 1.29
C ASP A 86 -12.41 3.76 2.71
N ASP A 87 -12.25 2.74 3.56
CA ASP A 87 -11.72 2.92 4.91
C ASP A 87 -10.24 3.34 4.85
N ILE A 88 -9.42 2.62 4.09
CA ILE A 88 -7.98 2.94 4.00
C ILE A 88 -7.72 4.27 3.31
N PHE A 89 -8.58 4.69 2.38
CA PHE A 89 -8.52 6.00 1.73
C PHE A 89 -8.83 7.12 2.72
N ALA A 90 -9.88 6.98 3.53
CA ALA A 90 -10.22 7.95 4.56
C ALA A 90 -9.08 8.09 5.59
N ASP A 91 -8.57 6.96 6.09
CA ASP A 91 -7.47 6.91 7.05
C ASP A 91 -6.19 7.54 6.48
N ALA A 92 -5.85 7.26 5.22
CA ALA A 92 -4.68 7.82 4.56
C ALA A 92 -4.81 9.33 4.33
N MET A 93 -5.99 9.81 3.92
CA MET A 93 -6.24 11.24 3.75
C MET A 93 -6.03 12.01 5.06
N GLU A 94 -6.55 11.48 6.16
CA GLU A 94 -6.34 12.07 7.50
C GLU A 94 -4.86 11.99 7.90
N ALA A 95 -4.26 10.80 7.85
CA ALA A 95 -2.91 10.57 8.35
C ALA A 95 -1.86 11.35 7.56
N PHE A 96 -1.98 11.44 6.23
CA PHE A 96 -1.02 12.19 5.41
C PHE A 96 -1.34 13.69 5.31
N GLU A 97 -2.32 14.21 6.05
CA GLU A 97 -2.76 15.62 5.99
C GLU A 97 -3.14 16.05 4.55
N GLY A 98 -3.72 15.13 3.77
CA GLY A 98 -4.03 15.34 2.36
C GLY A 98 -2.84 15.24 1.40
N ASN A 99 -1.61 15.01 1.89
CA ASN A 99 -0.42 14.81 1.05
C ASN A 99 -0.35 13.39 0.45
N VAL A 100 -1.47 12.89 -0.05
CA VAL A 100 -1.60 11.56 -0.64
C VAL A 100 -2.42 11.62 -1.92
N VAL A 101 -1.98 10.86 -2.92
CA VAL A 101 -2.72 10.58 -4.14
C VAL A 101 -3.27 9.17 -4.01
N LEU A 102 -4.59 9.05 -4.14
CA LEU A 102 -5.31 7.78 -4.00
C LEU A 102 -5.64 7.26 -5.40
N GLN A 103 -5.31 6.00 -5.67
CA GLN A 103 -5.69 5.31 -6.90
C GLN A 103 -6.31 3.95 -6.58
N ALA A 104 -7.29 3.58 -7.38
CA ALA A 104 -7.98 2.30 -7.29
C ALA A 104 -7.65 1.46 -8.53
N VAL A 105 -7.58 0.14 -8.35
CA VAL A 105 -7.42 -0.82 -9.44
C VAL A 105 -8.55 -1.85 -9.39
N ASP A 106 -9.11 -2.16 -10.55
CA ASP A 106 -10.17 -3.17 -10.73
C ASP A 106 -9.59 -4.59 -10.58
N ALA A 107 -9.29 -4.93 -9.32
CA ALA A 107 -8.73 -6.19 -8.86
C ALA A 107 -8.85 -6.31 -7.33
N GLY A 108 -8.65 -7.53 -6.82
CA GLY A 108 -8.60 -7.83 -5.40
C GLY A 108 -7.20 -7.66 -4.78
N HIS A 109 -7.00 -8.29 -3.62
CA HIS A 109 -5.77 -8.20 -2.83
C HIS A 109 -4.48 -8.57 -3.58
N ASP A 110 -4.59 -9.44 -4.58
CA ASP A 110 -3.45 -9.96 -5.34
C ASP A 110 -3.09 -9.11 -6.58
N PHE A 111 -3.68 -7.91 -6.74
CA PHE A 111 -3.43 -7.01 -7.86
C PHE A 111 -1.94 -6.71 -8.15
N PRO A 112 -1.02 -6.64 -7.16
CA PRO A 112 0.40 -6.40 -7.48
C PRO A 112 1.00 -7.53 -8.32
N ILE A 113 0.35 -8.69 -8.36
CA ILE A 113 0.74 -9.87 -9.13
C ILE A 113 -0.15 -10.02 -10.36
N THR A 114 -1.48 -9.96 -10.20
CA THR A 114 -2.44 -10.22 -11.28
C THR A 114 -2.60 -9.05 -12.25
N ARG A 115 -2.37 -7.82 -11.77
CA ARG A 115 -2.42 -6.55 -12.52
C ARG A 115 -1.10 -5.78 -12.40
N ALA A 116 0.02 -6.50 -12.42
CA ALA A 116 1.35 -5.92 -12.19
C ALA A 116 1.68 -4.76 -13.15
N ILE A 117 1.27 -4.86 -14.42
CA ILE A 117 1.49 -3.80 -15.41
C ILE A 117 0.70 -2.54 -15.03
N ASP A 118 -0.59 -2.68 -14.73
CA ASP A 118 -1.46 -1.57 -14.31
C ASP A 118 -0.88 -0.88 -13.06
N ALA A 119 -0.44 -1.65 -12.05
CA ALA A 119 0.18 -1.10 -10.85
C ALA A 119 1.48 -0.33 -11.14
N VAL A 120 2.34 -0.88 -12.00
CA VAL A 120 3.60 -0.22 -12.41
C VAL A 120 3.32 1.05 -13.20
N GLU A 121 2.31 1.04 -14.08
CA GLU A 121 1.89 2.23 -14.83
C GLU A 121 1.39 3.34 -13.90
N MET A 122 0.59 3.02 -12.88
CA MET A 122 0.15 4.01 -11.88
C MET A 122 1.33 4.62 -11.12
N ILE A 123 2.30 3.79 -10.70
CA ILE A 123 3.53 4.25 -10.04
C ILE A 123 4.34 5.14 -10.99
N TRP A 124 4.51 4.71 -12.23
CA TRP A 124 5.27 5.43 -13.25
C TRP A 124 4.63 6.78 -13.55
N GLN A 125 3.31 6.82 -13.72
CA GLN A 125 2.56 8.05 -13.95
C GLN A 125 2.67 8.99 -12.76
N PHE A 126 2.54 8.49 -11.52
CA PHE A 126 2.68 9.32 -10.33
C PHE A 126 4.05 10.03 -10.26
N TRP A 127 5.15 9.35 -10.60
CA TRP A 127 6.48 9.97 -10.58
C TRP A 127 6.85 10.74 -11.86
N SER A 128 6.26 10.38 -13.00
CA SER A 128 6.50 11.07 -14.28
C SER A 128 5.66 12.33 -14.43
N SER A 129 4.50 12.36 -13.80
CA SER A 129 3.61 13.53 -13.76
C SER A 129 4.05 14.54 -12.70
N GLY A 130 5.35 14.59 -12.37
CA GLY A 130 5.91 15.68 -11.60
C GLY A 130 5.57 16.99 -12.32
N ASP A 131 4.49 17.63 -11.88
CA ASP A 131 4.05 18.98 -12.23
C ASP A 131 5.05 19.96 -11.60
N GLY A 132 6.29 19.86 -12.09
CA GLY A 132 7.48 20.57 -11.64
C GLY A 132 8.35 20.93 -12.84
N LYS A 133 7.73 21.56 -13.84
CA LYS A 133 8.34 22.68 -14.56
C LYS A 133 7.77 23.98 -14.01
#